data_AF-A0A3D1M5G5-F1
#
_entry.id   AF-A0A3D1M5G5-F1
#
_cell.length_a   1.000
_cell.length_b   1.000
_cell.length_c   1.000
_cell.angle_alpha   90.00
_cell.angle_beta   90.00
_cell.angle_gamma   90.00
#
_symmetry.space_group_name_H-M   'P 1'
#
loop_
_entity.id
_entity.type
_entity.pdbx_description
1 polymer ?
#
loop_
_entity_poly.entity_id
_entity_poly.type
_entity_poly.pdbx_seq_one_letter_code
_entity_poly.pdbx_strand_id
1 'polypeptide(L)'
;MALTNSQYDAVMRLYNQRQISDQRALAERRHDAYLHIPRLQELDSKAAGLSVDKAYALLEPGDHRDFDLSKALADISEERRLLLQSHGYPDDYLDMQYVCPACRDTGYIGRKKCRCFRQLELQVLYAQSNLPDSL
;
A
#
# COMPACT_ATOMS: atom_id res chain seq x y z
N MET A 1 -8.87 15.18 27.42
CA MET A 1 -8.99 16.41 26.62
C MET A 1 -9.01 16.03 25.15
N ALA A 2 -9.78 16.72 24.32
CA ALA A 2 -9.77 16.49 22.87
C ALA A 2 -8.77 17.44 22.19
N LEU A 3 -8.23 17.04 21.04
CA LEU A 3 -7.42 17.93 20.20
C LEU A 3 -8.24 19.14 19.74
N THR A 4 -7.59 20.29 19.63
CA THR A 4 -8.13 21.44 18.88
C THR A 4 -8.12 21.12 17.38
N ASN A 5 -8.91 21.86 16.61
CA ASN A 5 -8.94 21.68 15.15
C ASN A 5 -7.55 21.83 14.52
N SER A 6 -6.75 22.81 14.95
CA SER A 6 -5.41 23.00 14.38
C SER A 6 -4.44 21.86 14.71
N GLN A 7 -4.54 21.28 15.91
CA GLN A 7 -3.78 20.10 16.31
C GLN A 7 -4.20 18.88 15.52
N TYR A 8 -5.52 18.68 15.36
CA TYR A 8 -6.06 17.60 14.54
C TYR A 8 -5.58 17.71 13.09
N ASP A 9 -5.65 18.91 12.50
CA ASP A 9 -5.18 19.17 11.14
C ASP A 9 -3.67 18.92 11.01
N ALA A 10 -2.88 19.27 12.02
CA ALA A 10 -1.45 18.96 12.04
C ALA A 10 -1.19 17.45 12.04
N VAL A 11 -1.96 16.69 12.81
CA VAL A 11 -1.89 15.23 12.80
C VAL A 11 -2.29 14.68 11.43
N MET A 12 -3.36 15.19 10.82
CA MET A 12 -3.79 14.76 9.48
C MET A 12 -2.75 15.06 8.40
N ARG A 13 -2.08 16.22 8.48
CA ARG A 13 -0.97 16.56 7.60
C ARG A 13 0.18 15.56 7.70
N LEU A 14 0.50 15.07 8.91
CA LEU A 14 1.53 14.05 9.11
C LEU A 14 1.17 12.74 8.40
N TYR A 15 -0.08 12.27 8.53
CA TYR A 15 -0.54 11.06 7.84
C TYR A 15 -0.47 11.21 6.32
N ASN A 16 -0.91 12.36 5.79
CA ASN A 16 -0.82 12.65 4.36
C ASN A 16 0.65 12.67 3.88
N GLN A 17 1.55 13.33 4.63
CA GLN A 17 2.98 13.33 4.32
C GLN A 17 3.58 11.92 4.28
N ARG A 18 3.22 11.05 5.22
CA ARG A 18 3.64 9.64 5.22
C ARG A 18 3.17 8.93 3.96
N GLN A 19 1.88 9.02 3.64
CA GLN A 19 1.32 8.39 2.43
C GLN A 19 2.00 8.86 1.15
N ILE A 20 2.25 10.17 1.01
CA ILE A 20 2.97 10.71 -0.15
C ILE A 20 4.40 10.19 -0.21
N SER A 21 5.10 10.16 0.94
CA SER A 21 6.47 9.65 1.01
C SER A 21 6.54 8.18 0.62
N ASP A 22 5.64 7.34 1.15
CA ASP A 22 5.63 5.90 0.90
C ASP A 22 5.24 5.60 -0.57
N GLN A 23 4.32 6.39 -1.14
CA GLN A 23 3.98 6.31 -2.57
C GLN A 23 5.17 6.66 -3.46
N ARG A 24 5.93 7.70 -3.13
CA ARG A 24 7.14 8.09 -3.87
C ARG A 24 8.21 7.01 -3.77
N ALA A 25 8.50 6.53 -2.56
CA ALA A 25 9.48 5.47 -2.35
C ALA A 25 9.09 4.18 -3.09
N LEU A 26 7.81 3.83 -3.14
CA LEU A 26 7.34 2.69 -3.93
C LEU A 26 7.50 2.93 -5.43
N ALA A 27 7.20 4.13 -5.93
CA ALA A 27 7.38 4.46 -7.35
C ALA A 27 8.85 4.37 -7.76
N GLU A 28 9.77 4.83 -6.92
CA GLU A 28 11.22 4.71 -7.11
C GLU A 28 11.66 3.23 -7.15
N ARG A 29 11.28 2.43 -6.14
CA ARG A 29 11.57 0.98 -6.12
C ARG A 29 11.03 0.26 -7.37
N ARG A 30 9.82 0.60 -7.81
CA ARG A 30 9.23 0.04 -9.03
C ARG A 30 9.99 0.44 -10.27
N HIS A 31 10.37 1.72 -10.37
CA HIS A 31 11.16 2.21 -11.49
C HIS A 31 12.49 1.45 -11.60
N ASP A 32 13.23 1.36 -10.49
CA ASP A 32 14.51 0.65 -10.44
C ASP A 32 14.35 -0.84 -10.77
N ALA A 33 13.33 -1.50 -10.20
CA ALA A 33 13.04 -2.90 -10.50
C ALA A 33 12.69 -3.13 -11.97
N TYR A 34 11.90 -2.25 -12.60
CA TYR A 34 11.56 -2.39 -14.02
C TYR A 34 12.76 -2.10 -14.94
N LEU A 35 13.65 -1.19 -14.56
CA LEU A 35 14.89 -0.96 -15.29
C LEU A 35 15.81 -2.19 -15.26
N HIS A 36 15.93 -2.85 -14.10
CA HIS A 36 16.78 -4.02 -13.94
C HIS A 36 16.14 -5.33 -14.41
N ILE A 37 14.81 -5.42 -14.35
CA ILE A 37 14.03 -6.62 -14.66
C ILE A 37 12.82 -6.20 -15.51
N PRO A 38 13.01 -5.90 -16.81
CA PRO A 38 11.91 -5.46 -17.70
C PRO A 38 10.74 -6.43 -17.74
N ARG A 39 10.99 -7.72 -17.51
CA ARG A 39 9.98 -8.78 -17.42
C ARG A 39 8.91 -8.50 -16.36
N LEU A 40 9.24 -7.82 -15.27
CA LEU A 40 8.26 -7.45 -14.24
C LEU A 40 7.16 -6.53 -14.81
N GLN A 41 7.53 -5.59 -15.67
CA GLN A 41 6.57 -4.69 -16.30
C GLN A 41 5.67 -5.42 -17.30
N GLU A 42 6.20 -6.41 -18.02
CA GLU A 42 5.41 -7.28 -18.90
C GLU A 42 4.39 -8.09 -18.12
N LEU A 43 4.79 -8.63 -16.96
CA LEU A 43 3.92 -9.39 -16.07
C LEU A 43 2.79 -8.54 -15.49
N ASP A 44 3.09 -7.31 -15.07
CA ASP A 44 2.06 -6.35 -14.64
C ASP A 44 1.08 -6.00 -15.76
N SER A 45 1.59 -5.76 -16.97
CA SER A 45 0.76 -5.46 -18.15
C SER A 45 -0.13 -6.65 -18.52
N LYS A 46 0.41 -7.87 -18.46
CA LYS A 46 -0.33 -9.12 -18.69
C LYS A 46 -1.43 -9.31 -17.64
N ALA A 47 -1.14 -9.11 -16.37
CA ALA A 47 -2.13 -9.22 -15.30
C ALA A 47 -3.30 -8.24 -15.47
N ALA A 48 -2.99 -7.00 -15.88
CA ALA A 48 -4.01 -5.99 -16.18
C ALA A 48 -4.89 -6.42 -17.37
N GLY A 49 -4.27 -6.89 -18.45
CA GLY A 49 -4.99 -7.40 -19.64
C GLY A 49 -5.95 -8.55 -19.31
N LEU A 50 -5.48 -9.57 -18.59
CA LEU A 50 -6.30 -10.71 -18.19
C LEU A 50 -7.53 -10.32 -17.35
N SER A 51 -7.37 -9.30 -16.49
CA SER A 51 -8.47 -8.81 -15.65
C SER A 51 -9.52 -8.08 -16.49
N VAL A 52 -9.09 -7.31 -17.47
CA VAL A 52 -9.97 -6.61 -18.43
C VAL A 52 -10.69 -7.61 -19.32
N ASP A 53 -9.98 -8.61 -19.87
CA ASP A 53 -10.57 -9.66 -20.71
C ASP A 53 -11.66 -10.43 -19.98
N LYS A 54 -11.45 -10.75 -18.69
CA LYS A 54 -12.48 -11.39 -17.87
C LYS A 54 -13.67 -10.46 -17.63
N ALA A 55 -13.44 -9.17 -17.38
CA ALA A 55 -14.52 -8.22 -17.18
C ALA A 55 -15.41 -8.12 -18.43
N TYR A 56 -14.82 -8.12 -19.63
CA TYR A 56 -15.56 -8.17 -20.88
C TYR A 56 -16.33 -9.49 -21.08
N ALA A 57 -15.69 -10.64 -20.83
CA ALA A 57 -16.34 -11.95 -20.97
C ALA A 57 -17.58 -12.12 -20.07
N LEU A 58 -17.57 -11.54 -18.86
CA LEU A 58 -18.73 -11.56 -17.95
C LEU A 58 -19.91 -10.71 -18.42
N LEU A 59 -19.69 -9.76 -19.33
CA LEU A 59 -20.73 -8.88 -19.88
C LEU A 59 -21.39 -9.47 -21.13
N GLU A 60 -20.76 -10.43 -21.80
CA GLU A 60 -21.29 -11.08 -23.00
C GLU A 60 -22.23 -12.25 -22.63
N PRO A 61 -23.51 -12.23 -23.06
CA PRO A 61 -24.42 -13.34 -22.82
C PRO A 61 -23.99 -14.58 -23.63
N GLY A 62 -23.56 -15.63 -22.94
CA GLY A 62 -23.32 -16.96 -23.53
C GLY A 62 -21.87 -17.40 -23.61
N ASP A 63 -20.90 -16.56 -23.23
CA ASP A 63 -19.49 -16.96 -23.19
C ASP A 63 -19.05 -17.33 -21.77
N HIS A 64 -19.29 -18.59 -21.39
CA HIS A 64 -18.66 -19.20 -20.23
C HIS A 64 -17.32 -19.81 -20.62
N ARG A 65 -16.41 -19.03 -21.23
CA ARG A 65 -15.01 -19.44 -21.30
C ARG A 65 -14.56 -19.76 -19.88
N ASP A 66 -14.19 -21.03 -19.66
CA ASP A 66 -13.63 -21.56 -18.40
C ASP A 66 -12.19 -21.05 -18.23
N PHE A 67 -12.02 -19.73 -18.35
CA PHE A 67 -10.76 -19.06 -18.15
C PHE A 67 -10.56 -18.93 -16.65
N ASP A 68 -9.71 -19.80 -16.12
CA ASP A 68 -9.27 -19.75 -14.74
C ASP A 68 -8.29 -18.58 -14.56
N LEU A 69 -8.85 -17.37 -14.47
CA LEU A 69 -8.11 -16.15 -14.13
C LEU A 69 -7.36 -16.32 -12.82
N SER A 70 -7.90 -17.09 -11.86
CA SER A 70 -7.25 -17.25 -10.56
C SER A 70 -5.92 -17.99 -10.71
N LYS A 71 -5.89 -19.05 -11.52
CA LYS A 71 -4.67 -19.76 -11.88
C LYS A 71 -3.71 -18.90 -12.67
N ALA A 72 -4.19 -18.18 -13.69
CA ALA A 72 -3.33 -17.32 -14.50
C ALA A 72 -2.68 -16.17 -13.68
N LEU A 73 -3.42 -15.59 -12.73
CA LEU A 73 -2.87 -14.59 -11.80
C LEU A 73 -1.90 -15.20 -10.80
N ALA A 74 -2.15 -16.43 -10.32
CA ALA A 74 -1.24 -17.15 -9.45
C ALA A 74 0.10 -17.44 -10.14
N ASP A 75 0.07 -17.89 -11.40
CA ASP A 75 1.27 -18.15 -12.19
C ASP A 75 2.09 -16.85 -12.39
N ILE A 76 1.44 -15.72 -12.69
CA ILE A 76 2.09 -14.41 -12.80
C ILE A 76 2.71 -13.98 -11.47
N SER A 77 1.99 -14.19 -10.36
CA SER A 77 2.48 -13.85 -9.02
C SER A 77 3.72 -14.67 -8.65
N GLU A 78 3.74 -15.95 -9.00
CA GLU A 78 4.88 -16.83 -8.75
C GLU A 78 6.08 -16.46 -9.62
N GLU A 79 5.87 -16.20 -10.91
CA GLU A 79 6.94 -15.72 -11.81
C GLU A 79 7.57 -14.42 -11.30
N ARG A 80 6.73 -13.47 -10.85
CA ARG A 80 7.20 -12.22 -10.24
C ARG A 80 8.08 -12.47 -9.02
N ARG A 81 7.65 -13.35 -8.12
CA ARG A 81 8.37 -13.72 -6.90
C ARG A 81 9.75 -14.29 -7.24
N LEU A 82 9.80 -15.25 -8.16
CA LEU A 82 11.05 -15.88 -8.61
C LEU A 82 12.00 -14.86 -9.26
N LEU A 83 11.47 -13.94 -10.07
CA LEU A 83 12.28 -12.88 -10.68
C LEU A 83 12.89 -11.97 -9.62
N LEU A 84 12.09 -11.47 -8.66
CA LEU A 84 12.61 -10.64 -7.57
C LEU A 84 13.71 -11.35 -6.78
N GLN A 85 13.48 -12.60 -6.38
CA GLN A 85 14.45 -13.41 -5.63
C GLN A 85 15.74 -13.64 -6.42
N SER A 86 15.63 -13.97 -7.71
CA SER A 86 16.80 -14.23 -8.58
C SER A 86 17.71 -13.01 -8.76
N HIS A 87 17.16 -11.81 -8.59
CA HIS A 87 17.88 -10.54 -8.64
C HIS A 87 18.23 -9.99 -7.25
N GLY A 88 17.99 -10.74 -6.18
CA GLY A 88 18.35 -10.36 -4.80
C GLY A 88 17.38 -9.40 -4.12
N TYR A 89 16.19 -9.18 -4.69
CA TYR A 89 15.15 -8.38 -4.07
C TYR A 89 14.24 -9.24 -3.17
N PRO A 90 13.68 -8.68 -2.09
CA PRO A 90 12.68 -9.38 -1.29
C PRO A 90 11.34 -9.48 -2.04
N ASP A 91 10.52 -10.47 -1.66
CA ASP A 91 9.23 -10.75 -2.31
C ASP A 91 8.24 -9.57 -2.22
N ASP A 92 8.34 -8.76 -1.16
CA ASP A 92 7.50 -7.59 -0.88
C ASP A 92 8.11 -6.27 -1.39
N TYR A 93 9.17 -6.33 -2.21
CA TYR A 93 9.89 -5.13 -2.67
C TYR A 93 9.00 -4.14 -3.44
N LEU A 94 8.04 -4.66 -4.20
CA LEU A 94 7.11 -3.89 -5.03
C LEU A 94 5.77 -3.59 -4.33
N ASP A 95 5.69 -3.90 -3.04
CA ASP A 95 4.50 -3.68 -2.23
C ASP A 95 4.59 -2.38 -1.43
N MET A 96 3.41 -1.85 -1.10
CA MET A 96 3.30 -0.65 -0.29
C MET A 96 3.69 -0.96 1.15
N GLN A 97 4.69 -0.25 1.64
CA GLN A 97 5.15 -0.35 3.01
C GLN A 97 4.56 0.79 3.82
N TYR A 98 3.61 0.46 4.70
CA TYR A 98 2.94 1.43 5.56
C TYR A 98 3.62 1.50 6.92
N VAL A 99 3.75 2.71 7.47
CA VAL A 99 4.20 2.91 8.85
C VAL A 99 3.20 2.24 9.82
N CYS A 100 1.91 2.38 9.55
CA CYS A 100 0.86 1.67 10.28
C CYS A 100 0.09 0.70 9.37
N PRO A 101 0.40 -0.61 9.39
CA PRO A 101 -0.28 -1.59 8.54
C PRO A 101 -1.78 -1.72 8.86
N ALA A 102 -2.19 -1.39 10.09
CA ALA A 102 -3.58 -1.52 10.53
C ALA A 102 -4.51 -0.49 9.88
N CYS A 103 -4.04 0.75 9.71
CA CYS A 103 -4.84 1.82 9.08
C CYS A 103 -4.31 2.27 7.72
N ARG A 104 -3.19 1.71 7.25
CA ARG A 104 -2.50 2.12 6.02
C ARG A 104 -2.22 3.63 6.00
N ASP A 105 -1.74 4.11 7.14
CA ASP A 105 -1.43 5.52 7.39
C ASP A 105 -2.56 6.51 7.12
N THR A 106 -3.81 6.07 7.28
CA THR A 106 -4.99 6.96 7.26
C THR A 106 -5.35 7.50 8.64
N GLY A 107 -4.79 6.90 9.71
CA GLY A 107 -5.18 7.20 11.09
C GLY A 107 -6.53 6.60 11.52
N TYR A 108 -7.27 5.94 10.62
CA TYR A 108 -8.60 5.40 10.90
C TYR A 108 -8.76 3.95 10.41
N ILE A 109 -9.60 3.19 11.11
CA ILE A 109 -10.09 1.89 10.65
C ILE A 109 -11.62 2.04 10.57
N GLY A 110 -12.13 2.19 9.36
CA GLY A 110 -13.51 2.62 9.13
C GLY A 110 -13.76 3.99 9.77
N ARG A 111 -14.73 4.07 10.69
CA ARG A 111 -15.06 5.30 11.42
C ARG A 111 -14.32 5.46 12.76
N LYS A 112 -13.48 4.50 13.14
CA LYS A 112 -12.80 4.49 14.44
C LYS A 112 -11.35 4.94 14.29
N LYS A 113 -10.91 5.84 15.18
CA LYS A 113 -9.49 6.23 15.30
C LYS A 113 -8.65 4.97 15.52
N CYS A 114 -7.60 4.82 14.71
CA CYS A 114 -6.64 3.73 14.86
C CYS A 114 -5.81 3.91 16.15
N ARG A 115 -5.18 2.84 16.63
CA ARG A 115 -4.27 2.89 17.78
C ARG A 115 -3.13 3.90 17.58
N CYS A 116 -2.57 3.98 16.36
CA CYS A 116 -1.50 4.91 16.04
C CYS A 116 -1.97 6.37 16.14
N PHE A 117 -3.24 6.63 15.80
CA PHE A 117 -3.84 7.95 15.94
C PHE A 117 -3.97 8.35 17.39
N ARG A 118 -4.50 7.46 18.23
CA ARG A 118 -4.67 7.73 19.67
C ARG A 118 -3.33 7.96 20.36
N GLN A 119 -2.31 7.20 19.99
CA GLN A 119 -0.96 7.40 20.52
C GLN A 119 -0.38 8.76 20.14
N LEU A 120 -0.53 9.15 18.88
CA LEU A 120 -0.07 10.46 18.39
C LEU A 120 -0.88 11.62 19.00
N GLU A 121 -2.19 11.42 19.20
CA GLU A 121 -3.06 12.37 19.89
C GLU A 121 -2.58 12.62 21.33
N LEU A 122 -2.24 11.56 22.08
CA LEU A 122 -1.64 11.70 23.40
C LEU A 122 -0.31 12.48 23.32
N GLN A 123 0.58 12.11 22.40
CA GLN A 123 1.86 12.80 22.23
C GLN A 123 1.70 14.30 21.97
N VAL A 124 0.75 14.70 21.11
CA VAL A 124 0.48 16.11 20.81
C VAL A 124 -0.04 16.87 22.04
N LEU A 125 -0.93 16.24 22.82
CA LEU A 125 -1.47 16.84 24.05
C LEU A 125 -0.37 17.00 25.12
N TYR A 126 0.49 15.98 25.29
CA TYR A 126 1.59 16.03 26.25
C TYR A 126 2.72 16.98 25.82
N ALA A 127 3.01 17.09 24.52
CA ALA A 127 4.05 18.00 24.02
C ALA A 127 3.75 19.48 24.30
N GLN A 128 2.47 19.87 24.38
CA GLN A 128 2.09 21.22 24.80
C GLN A 128 2.18 21.45 26.31
N SER A 129 2.29 20.37 27.10
CA SER A 129 2.20 20.43 28.56
C SER A 129 3.54 20.72 29.25
N ASN A 130 4.69 20.58 28.57
CA ASN A 130 6.03 20.77 29.17
C ASN A 130 6.13 20.26 30.63
N LEU A 131 5.71 19.02 30.87
CA LEU A 131 6.21 18.24 31.98
C LEU A 131 7.21 17.24 31.39
N PRO A 132 8.53 17.50 31.52
CA PRO A 132 9.52 16.48 31.34
C PRO A 132 9.43 15.54 32.55
N ASP A 133 8.54 14.57 32.51
CA ASP A 133 8.62 13.45 33.45
C ASP A 133 9.61 12.43 32.88
N SER A 134 10.83 12.58 33.37
CA SER A 134 11.85 11.55 33.45
C SER A 134 11.27 10.18 33.76
N LEU A 135 11.47 9.23 32.84
CA LEU A 135 11.64 7.80 33.12
C LEU A 135 12.79 7.27 32.27
#